data_AF-A0A7R9C148-F1
#
_entry.id   AF-A0A7R9C148-F1
#
_cell.length_a   1.000
_cell.length_b   1.000
_cell.length_c   1.000
_cell.angle_alpha   90.00
_cell.angle_beta   90.00
_cell.angle_gamma   90.00
#
_symmetry.space_group_name_H-M   'P 1'
#
loop_
_entity.id
_entity.type
_entity.pdbx_description
1 polymer ?
#
loop_
_entity_poly.entity_id
_entity_poly.type
_entity_poly.pdbx_seq_one_letter_code
_entity_poly.pdbx_strand_id
1 'polypeptide(L)'
;MAIGHTEDLQADLMNECYVTHVHYQDSSEEPRGKLKRTEEQIVSYCYPGDLPGYAMAVSEHLAVTVNELASLEIDPWGTPKGILARAALSCNSVEEMVEILTDKGHGISSGLSFNVMTLSEPKRRLFNIEVACRERDPEGNFLPDRQSRVSVHEVKENEVFFHCNL
;
A
#
# COMPACT_ATOMS: atom_id res chain seq x y z
N MET A 1 -5.80 20.06 -4.84
CA MET A 1 -5.18 19.18 -3.83
C MET A 1 -3.97 18.52 -4.46
N ALA A 2 -2.86 18.46 -3.73
CA ALA A 2 -1.63 17.77 -4.12
C ALA A 2 -1.19 16.91 -2.93
N ILE A 3 -0.51 15.79 -3.23
CA ILE A 3 0.16 14.93 -2.26
C ILE A 3 1.65 14.99 -2.55
N GLY A 4 2.48 15.00 -1.50
CA GLY A 4 3.93 15.06 -1.61
C GLY A 4 4.59 14.17 -0.57
N HIS A 5 5.79 13.71 -0.86
CA HIS A 5 6.58 12.81 -0.02
C HIS A 5 8.05 13.16 -0.15
N THR A 6 8.76 13.10 0.97
CA THR A 6 10.22 13.09 0.99
C THR A 6 10.66 11.67 1.28
N GLU A 7 11.66 11.21 0.55
CA GLU A 7 12.14 9.84 0.69
C GLU A 7 13.48 9.82 1.44
N ASP A 8 13.54 9.03 2.51
CA ASP A 8 14.68 8.95 3.42
C ASP A 8 15.43 7.63 3.18
N LEU A 9 16.46 7.69 2.33
CA LEU A 9 17.26 6.52 1.95
C LEU A 9 18.71 6.64 2.35
N GLN A 10 19.41 5.51 2.32
CA GLN A 10 20.86 5.47 2.38
C GLN A 10 21.46 6.26 1.22
N ALA A 11 22.51 7.04 1.51
CA ALA A 11 23.14 7.94 0.55
C ALA A 11 23.60 7.24 -0.74
N ASP A 12 24.01 5.97 -0.63
CA ASP A 12 24.49 5.14 -1.75
C ASP A 12 23.40 4.82 -2.77
N LEU A 13 22.11 4.99 -2.43
CA LEU A 13 20.97 4.73 -3.33
C LEU A 13 20.41 6.00 -3.99
N MET A 14 20.87 7.20 -3.62
CA MET A 14 20.26 8.48 -4.05
C MET A 14 20.24 8.69 -5.58
N ASN A 15 21.13 8.03 -6.33
CA ASN A 15 21.21 8.16 -7.79
C ASN A 15 20.78 6.90 -8.56
N GLU A 16 20.34 5.87 -7.84
CA GLU A 16 19.96 4.58 -8.43
C GLU A 16 18.44 4.42 -8.56
N CYS A 17 17.69 5.32 -7.93
CA CYS A 17 16.23 5.32 -7.99
C CYS A 17 15.74 5.82 -9.35
N TYR A 18 14.61 5.29 -9.80
CA TYR A 18 14.06 5.61 -11.12
C TYR A 18 12.54 5.75 -11.06
N VAL A 19 12.00 6.46 -12.05
CA VAL A 19 10.55 6.51 -12.29
C VAL A 19 10.24 5.57 -13.46
N THR A 20 9.26 4.68 -13.26
CA THR A 20 8.80 3.76 -14.29
C THR A 20 7.32 3.94 -14.56
N HIS A 21 6.92 3.74 -15.81
CA HIS A 21 5.53 3.59 -16.21
C HIS A 21 5.29 2.13 -16.58
N VAL A 22 4.33 1.51 -15.90
CA VAL A 22 4.00 0.10 -16.01
C VAL A 22 2.59 0.00 -16.54
N HIS A 23 2.46 -0.70 -17.66
CA HIS A 23 1.17 -1.04 -18.25
C HIS A 23 1.04 -2.55 -18.26
N TYR A 24 0.11 -3.05 -17.45
CA TYR A 24 -0.27 -4.45 -17.45
C TYR A 24 -1.51 -4.65 -18.31
N GLN A 25 -1.49 -5.66 -19.18
CA GLN A 25 -2.64 -6.09 -19.98
C GLN A 25 -2.71 -7.61 -19.97
N ASP A 26 -3.81 -8.16 -19.47
CA ASP A 26 -4.16 -9.57 -19.55
C ASP A 26 -5.01 -9.80 -20.80
N SER A 27 -4.53 -10.64 -21.71
CA SER A 27 -5.24 -10.96 -22.96
C SER A 27 -6.26 -12.09 -22.81
N SER A 28 -6.50 -12.59 -21.59
CA SER A 28 -7.48 -13.65 -21.35
C SER A 28 -8.93 -13.13 -21.34
N GLU A 29 -9.87 -13.97 -21.76
CA GLU A 29 -11.30 -13.64 -21.80
C GLU A 29 -11.91 -13.40 -20.40
N GLU A 30 -11.31 -13.99 -19.36
CA GLU A 30 -11.78 -13.98 -17.97
C GLU A 30 -10.64 -13.55 -17.03
N PRO A 31 -10.86 -12.57 -16.13
CA PRO A 31 -9.81 -12.08 -15.25
C PRO A 31 -9.26 -13.16 -14.32
N ARG A 32 -7.93 -13.25 -14.21
CA ARG A 32 -7.23 -14.24 -13.37
C ARG A 32 -6.73 -13.64 -12.06
N GLY A 33 -6.31 -14.51 -11.15
CA GLY A 33 -5.76 -14.11 -9.84
C GLY A 33 -6.79 -13.62 -8.82
N LYS A 34 -6.29 -13.20 -7.65
CA LYS A 34 -7.11 -12.72 -6.52
C LYS A 34 -7.81 -11.39 -6.83
N LEU A 35 -7.16 -10.51 -7.60
CA LEU A 35 -7.64 -9.15 -7.87
C LEU A 35 -8.55 -9.04 -9.10
N LYS A 36 -8.59 -10.09 -9.95
CA LYS A 36 -9.47 -10.14 -11.13
C LYS A 36 -9.31 -8.90 -12.03
N ARG A 37 -8.07 -8.56 -12.35
CA ARG A 37 -7.70 -7.41 -13.20
C ARG A 37 -7.27 -7.86 -14.58
N THR A 38 -7.71 -7.11 -15.60
CA THR A 38 -7.32 -7.31 -17.00
C THR A 38 -6.44 -6.19 -17.53
N GLU A 39 -6.44 -5.03 -16.90
CA GLU A 39 -5.61 -3.90 -17.29
C GLU A 39 -5.28 -3.02 -16.08
N GLU A 40 -4.04 -2.53 -16.02
CA GLU A 40 -3.59 -1.58 -15.00
C GLU A 40 -2.52 -0.65 -15.59
N GLN A 41 -2.57 0.63 -15.24
CA GLN A 41 -1.53 1.61 -15.57
C GLN A 41 -1.06 2.33 -14.32
N ILE A 42 0.24 2.28 -14.08
CA ILE A 42 0.88 2.84 -12.88
C ILE A 42 2.14 3.58 -13.27
N VAL A 43 2.32 4.80 -12.76
CA VAL A 43 3.62 5.46 -12.70
C VAL A 43 4.14 5.39 -11.28
N SER A 44 5.38 4.94 -11.09
CA SER A 44 5.95 4.79 -9.74
C SER A 44 7.42 5.16 -9.70
N TYR A 45 7.82 5.78 -8.59
CA TYR A 45 9.21 5.88 -8.17
C TYR A 45 9.63 4.57 -7.49
N CYS A 46 10.76 4.01 -7.91
CA CYS A 46 11.20 2.66 -7.54
C CYS A 46 12.66 2.66 -7.08
N TYR A 47 12.95 1.80 -6.12
CA TYR A 47 14.30 1.37 -5.80
C TYR A 47 14.78 0.29 -6.78
N PRO A 48 16.10 0.18 -7.00
CA PRO A 48 16.67 -0.94 -7.74
C PRO A 48 16.21 -2.29 -7.17
N GLY A 49 15.55 -3.10 -8.00
CA GLY A 49 15.10 -4.44 -7.65
C GLY A 49 13.72 -4.52 -6.99
N ASP A 50 13.13 -3.39 -6.62
CA ASP A 50 11.79 -3.37 -6.02
C ASP A 50 10.68 -3.38 -7.07
N LEU A 51 9.53 -3.93 -6.66
CA LEU A 51 8.32 -3.81 -7.46
C LEU A 51 7.80 -2.37 -7.44
N PRO A 52 7.21 -1.89 -8.55
CA PRO A 52 6.57 -0.59 -8.61
C PRO A 52 5.52 -0.43 -7.50
N GLY A 53 5.54 0.71 -6.83
CA GLY A 53 4.50 1.09 -5.86
C GLY A 53 4.89 1.11 -4.40
N TYR A 54 6.14 0.80 -4.08
CA TYR A 54 6.56 0.69 -2.69
C TYR A 54 6.88 2.04 -2.01
N ALA A 55 7.36 3.05 -2.75
CA ALA A 55 7.70 4.36 -2.19
C ALA A 55 6.62 5.41 -2.49
N MET A 56 6.38 5.68 -3.76
CA MET A 56 5.27 6.52 -4.23
C MET A 56 4.83 6.12 -5.62
N ALA A 57 3.53 6.27 -5.89
CA ALA A 57 2.96 5.90 -7.17
C ALA A 57 1.64 6.62 -7.46
N VAL A 58 1.27 6.61 -8.73
CA VAL A 58 -0.02 7.08 -9.21
C VAL A 58 -0.60 6.07 -10.21
N SER A 59 -1.88 5.76 -10.03
CA SER A 59 -2.71 5.02 -10.97
C SER A 59 -3.81 5.95 -11.53
N GLU A 60 -4.74 5.40 -12.32
CA GLU A 60 -5.91 6.14 -12.79
C GLU A 60 -6.79 6.64 -11.62
N HIS A 61 -6.86 5.85 -10.55
CA HIS A 61 -7.82 6.07 -9.46
C HIS A 61 -7.22 6.72 -8.22
N LEU A 62 -5.94 6.46 -7.92
CA LEU A 62 -5.30 6.87 -6.68
C LEU A 62 -3.89 7.42 -6.92
N ALA A 63 -3.49 8.39 -6.11
CA ALA A 63 -2.09 8.74 -5.88
C ALA A 63 -1.70 8.35 -4.45
N VAL A 64 -0.57 7.67 -4.29
CA VAL A 64 -0.15 7.14 -2.99
C VAL A 64 1.31 7.50 -2.68
N THR A 65 1.58 7.65 -1.40
CA THR A 65 2.93 7.65 -0.83
C THR A 65 2.94 6.66 0.33
N VAL A 66 4.10 6.04 0.56
CA VAL A 66 4.22 4.95 1.53
C VAL A 66 5.34 5.29 2.50
N ASN A 67 5.03 5.16 3.78
CA ASN A 67 6.01 5.23 4.85
C ASN A 67 6.19 3.82 5.41
N GLU A 68 7.44 3.41 5.54
CA GLU A 68 7.76 2.18 6.23
C GLU A 68 7.53 2.34 7.74
N LEU A 69 6.81 1.40 8.33
CA LEU A 69 6.66 1.32 9.78
C LEU A 69 7.59 0.24 10.31
N ALA A 70 8.49 0.62 11.22
CA ALA A 70 9.33 -0.32 11.95
C ALA A 70 8.49 -1.07 12.99
N SER A 71 7.83 -2.14 12.54
CA SER A 71 7.05 -2.98 13.44
C SER A 71 7.96 -3.69 14.45
N LEU A 72 7.58 -3.65 15.73
CA LEU A 72 8.21 -4.45 16.78
C LEU A 72 8.08 -5.96 16.50
N GLU A 73 7.05 -6.32 15.74
CA GLU A 73 6.70 -7.70 15.41
C GLU A 73 6.73 -7.93 13.91
N ILE A 74 7.29 -9.06 13.52
CA ILE A 74 7.32 -9.53 12.13
C ILE A 74 6.57 -10.86 12.08
N ASP A 75 5.70 -11.02 11.08
CA ASP A 75 5.09 -12.30 10.76
C ASP A 75 5.87 -12.98 9.63
N PRO A 76 6.65 -14.05 9.93
CA PRO A 76 7.43 -14.74 8.92
C PRO A 76 6.57 -15.47 7.88
N TRP A 77 5.27 -15.62 8.12
CA TRP A 77 4.32 -16.28 7.23
C TRP A 77 3.40 -15.29 6.51
N GLY A 78 3.52 -13.99 6.79
CA GLY A 78 2.73 -12.95 6.16
C GLY A 78 3.20 -12.65 4.73
N THR A 79 2.32 -12.02 3.95
CA THR A 79 2.63 -11.51 2.61
C THR A 79 3.68 -10.41 2.70
N PRO A 80 4.77 -10.46 1.90
CA PRO A 80 5.78 -9.42 1.89
C PRO A 80 5.20 -8.04 1.56
N LYS A 81 5.58 -7.02 2.32
CA LYS A 81 5.12 -5.63 2.19
C LYS A 81 5.18 -5.08 0.75
N GLY A 82 6.26 -5.33 0.02
CA GLY A 82 6.40 -4.87 -1.38
C GLY A 82 5.41 -5.52 -2.35
N ILE A 83 5.07 -6.80 -2.12
CA ILE A 83 4.06 -7.53 -2.91
C ILE A 83 2.68 -6.94 -2.63
N LEU A 84 2.37 -6.74 -1.34
CA LEU A 84 1.07 -6.21 -0.94
C LEU A 84 0.88 -4.75 -1.37
N ALA A 85 1.94 -3.93 -1.29
CA ALA A 85 1.92 -2.55 -1.76
C ALA A 85 1.70 -2.46 -3.27
N ARG A 86 2.38 -3.29 -4.06
CA ARG A 86 2.13 -3.35 -5.51
C ARG A 86 0.69 -3.78 -5.80
N ALA A 87 0.17 -4.78 -5.10
CA ALA A 87 -1.21 -5.25 -5.26
C ALA A 87 -2.23 -4.15 -4.91
N ALA A 88 -1.97 -3.36 -3.88
CA ALA A 88 -2.86 -2.29 -3.46
C ALA A 88 -3.02 -1.19 -4.54
N LEU A 89 -2.06 -1.01 -5.44
CA LEU A 89 -2.17 -0.05 -6.56
C LEU A 89 -3.11 -0.49 -7.69
N SER A 90 -3.51 -1.75 -7.69
CA SER A 90 -4.48 -2.31 -8.64
C SER A 90 -5.93 -1.93 -8.32
N CYS A 91 -6.17 -1.23 -7.21
CA CYS A 91 -7.52 -0.91 -6.75
C CYS A 91 -8.09 0.33 -7.46
N ASN A 92 -9.42 0.37 -7.51
CA ASN A 92 -10.16 1.47 -8.12
C ASN A 92 -10.75 2.45 -7.10
N SER A 93 -10.65 2.12 -5.81
CA SER A 93 -11.12 2.95 -4.70
C SER A 93 -10.35 2.65 -3.42
N VAL A 94 -10.51 3.51 -2.42
CA VAL A 94 -9.89 3.33 -1.11
C VAL A 94 -10.44 2.11 -0.38
N GLU A 95 -11.74 1.83 -0.54
CA GLU A 95 -12.38 0.66 0.05
C GLU A 95 -11.78 -0.64 -0.49
N GLU A 96 -11.58 -0.72 -1.80
CA GLU A 96 -10.92 -1.88 -2.40
C GLU A 96 -9.45 -1.96 -1.97
N MET A 97 -8.76 -0.82 -1.86
CA MET A 97 -7.40 -0.79 -1.30
C MET A 97 -7.35 -1.43 0.09
N VAL A 98 -8.30 -1.08 0.96
CA VAL A 98 -8.43 -1.65 2.32
C VAL A 98 -8.69 -3.15 2.25
N GLU A 99 -9.55 -3.63 1.36
CA GLU A 99 -9.80 -5.06 1.17
C GLU A 99 -8.53 -5.82 0.76
N ILE A 100 -7.74 -5.26 -0.15
CA ILE A 100 -6.46 -5.83 -0.58
C ILE A 100 -5.47 -5.84 0.58
N LEU A 101 -5.28 -4.70 1.26
CA LEU A 101 -4.33 -4.53 2.36
C LEU A 101 -4.68 -5.37 3.60
N THR A 102 -5.98 -5.64 3.83
CA THR A 102 -6.44 -6.60 4.84
C THR A 102 -5.88 -8.01 4.56
N ASP A 103 -5.67 -8.34 3.28
CA ASP A 103 -5.09 -9.60 2.82
C ASP A 103 -5.64 -10.85 3.52
N LYS A 104 -6.97 -10.96 3.54
CA LYS A 104 -7.68 -12.09 4.16
C LYS A 104 -7.10 -13.42 3.68
N GLY A 105 -6.78 -14.28 4.64
CA GLY A 105 -6.11 -15.58 4.49
C GLY A 105 -4.62 -15.59 4.83
N HIS A 106 -3.93 -14.44 4.80
CA HIS A 106 -2.48 -14.37 5.05
C HIS A 106 -2.10 -13.22 6.00
N GLY A 107 -2.49 -11.98 5.69
CA GLY A 107 -2.02 -10.78 6.38
C GLY A 107 -0.59 -10.38 5.98
N ILE A 108 -0.19 -9.14 6.29
CA ILE A 108 1.14 -8.61 5.96
C ILE A 108 2.24 -9.12 6.90
N SER A 109 3.46 -9.25 6.39
CA SER A 109 4.64 -9.68 7.17
C SER A 109 5.24 -8.61 8.08
N SER A 110 5.07 -7.32 7.78
CA SER A 110 5.58 -6.17 8.54
C SER A 110 4.76 -4.92 8.21
N GLY A 111 4.74 -3.93 9.10
CA GLY A 111 3.87 -2.76 8.94
C GLY A 111 4.29 -1.77 7.85
N LEU A 112 3.30 -0.99 7.41
CA LEU A 112 3.42 0.11 6.46
C LEU A 112 2.33 1.16 6.71
N SER A 113 2.51 2.37 6.20
CA SER A 113 1.50 3.44 6.22
C SER A 113 1.36 4.04 4.83
N PHE A 114 0.17 3.97 4.26
CA PHE A 114 -0.17 4.63 3.00
C PHE A 114 -0.79 5.99 3.28
N ASN A 115 -0.30 7.03 2.59
CA ASN A 115 -1.06 8.25 2.37
C ASN A 115 -1.67 8.18 0.98
N VAL A 116 -3.00 8.34 0.87
CA VAL A 116 -3.77 8.05 -0.34
C VAL A 116 -4.64 9.24 -0.70
N MET A 117 -4.50 9.75 -1.93
CA MET A 117 -5.38 10.76 -2.50
C MET A 117 -6.23 10.15 -3.62
N THR A 118 -7.55 10.35 -3.56
CA THR A 118 -8.46 9.92 -4.64
C THR A 118 -8.32 10.84 -5.86
N LEU A 119 -8.31 10.26 -7.06
CA LEU A 119 -8.14 10.99 -8.32
C LEU A 119 -9.38 10.99 -9.20
N SER A 120 -10.15 9.90 -9.18
CA SER A 120 -11.35 9.72 -10.02
C SER A 120 -12.65 10.27 -9.41
N GLU A 121 -12.61 10.77 -8.17
CA GLU A 121 -13.79 11.35 -7.49
C GLU A 121 -13.96 12.85 -7.80
N PRO A 122 -15.22 13.37 -7.86
CA PRO A 122 -15.48 14.79 -8.08
C PRO A 122 -14.83 15.70 -7.03
N LYS A 123 -14.77 15.24 -5.77
CA LYS A 123 -14.03 15.88 -4.69
C LYS A 123 -12.93 14.93 -4.25
N ARG A 124 -11.67 15.31 -4.47
CA ARG A 124 -10.52 14.55 -3.99
C ARG A 124 -10.54 14.49 -2.46
N ARG A 125 -10.29 13.29 -1.93
CA ARG A 125 -10.19 12.99 -0.50
C ARG A 125 -8.78 12.50 -0.20
N LEU A 126 -8.33 12.71 1.03
CA LEU A 126 -7.02 12.28 1.51
C LEU A 126 -7.22 11.32 2.68
N PHE A 127 -6.50 10.21 2.65
CA PHE A 127 -6.55 9.18 3.69
C PHE A 127 -5.15 8.83 4.13
N ASN A 128 -5.04 8.44 5.40
CA ASN A 128 -3.95 7.64 5.90
C ASN A 128 -4.46 6.23 6.19
N ILE A 129 -3.73 5.21 5.75
CA ILE A 129 -4.07 3.80 5.95
C ILE A 129 -2.85 3.11 6.54
N GLU A 130 -2.92 2.75 7.82
CA GLU A 130 -1.88 1.96 8.46
C GLU A 130 -2.23 0.48 8.40
N VAL A 131 -1.22 -0.33 8.10
CA VAL A 131 -1.35 -1.78 8.01
C VAL A 131 -0.30 -2.41 8.89
N ALA A 132 -0.69 -3.34 9.74
CA ALA A 132 0.20 -4.09 10.60
C ALA A 132 -0.08 -5.59 10.52
N CYS A 133 0.87 -6.38 11.03
CA CYS A 133 0.73 -7.83 11.14
C CYS A 133 -0.56 -8.21 11.88
N ARG A 134 -0.99 -9.46 11.65
CA ARG A 134 -2.14 -10.04 12.34
C ARG A 134 -1.98 -9.98 13.86
N GLU A 135 -3.11 -9.93 14.54
CA GLU A 135 -3.17 -9.84 16.00
C GLU A 135 -2.56 -11.07 16.68
N ARG A 136 -2.01 -10.87 17.87
CA ARG A 136 -1.48 -11.92 18.74
C ARG A 136 -2.31 -12.04 20.02
N ASP A 137 -2.34 -13.24 20.58
CA ASP A 137 -2.81 -13.46 21.94
C ASP A 137 -1.82 -12.85 22.97
N PRO A 138 -2.21 -12.72 24.24
CA PRO A 138 -1.33 -12.21 25.31
C PRO A 138 -0.04 -13.03 25.50
N GLU A 139 -0.03 -14.29 25.06
CA GLU A 139 1.11 -15.19 25.08
C GLU A 139 2.06 -15.00 23.88
N GLY A 140 1.70 -14.13 22.93
CA GLY A 140 2.49 -13.78 21.75
C GLY A 140 2.30 -14.73 20.58
N ASN A 141 1.31 -15.62 20.58
CA ASN A 141 0.97 -16.45 19.42
C ASN A 141 0.05 -15.68 18.48
N PHE A 142 0.24 -15.85 17.18
CA PHE A 142 -0.69 -15.28 16.22
C PHE A 142 -2.08 -15.89 16.34
N LEU A 143 -3.10 -15.02 16.34
CA LEU A 143 -4.49 -15.46 16.30
C LEU A 143 -4.78 -16.26 15.02
N PRO A 144 -5.76 -17.19 15.06
CA PRO A 144 -6.09 -18.03 13.92
C PRO A 144 -6.68 -17.24 12.74
N ASP A 145 -7.19 -16.03 12.99
CA ASP A 145 -7.63 -15.13 11.93
C ASP A 145 -6.41 -14.59 11.17
N ARG A 146 -6.30 -14.96 9.89
CA ARG A 146 -5.14 -14.64 9.06
C ARG A 146 -5.44 -13.42 8.21
N GLN A 147 -5.32 -12.23 8.80
CA GLN A 147 -5.47 -10.98 8.08
C GLN A 147 -4.65 -9.88 8.73
N SER A 148 -4.27 -8.88 7.93
CA SER A 148 -3.62 -7.67 8.43
C SER A 148 -4.58 -6.90 9.32
N ARG A 149 -4.04 -6.22 10.34
CA ARG A 149 -4.77 -5.16 11.04
C ARG A 149 -4.67 -3.90 10.17
N VAL A 150 -5.81 -3.30 9.84
CA VAL A 150 -5.87 -2.09 9.01
C VAL A 150 -6.59 -0.98 9.77
N SER A 151 -5.94 0.18 9.89
CA SER A 151 -6.52 1.41 10.42
C SER A 151 -6.66 2.43 9.29
N VAL A 152 -7.82 3.07 9.18
CA VAL A 152 -8.11 4.04 8.11
C VAL A 152 -8.55 5.34 8.74
N HIS A 153 -7.86 6.43 8.40
CA HIS A 153 -8.23 7.79 8.79
C HIS A 153 -8.39 8.67 7.55
N GLU A 154 -9.52 9.36 7.43
CA GLU A 154 -9.69 10.37 6.40
C GLU A 154 -9.29 11.74 6.93
N VAL A 155 -8.29 12.35 6.31
CA VAL A 155 -7.81 13.69 6.64
C VAL A 155 -8.75 14.72 6.05
N LYS A 156 -9.38 15.51 6.91
CA LYS A 156 -10.33 16.56 6.52
C LYS A 156 -9.61 17.82 6.05
N GLU A 157 -10.35 18.66 5.34
CA GLU A 157 -9.82 19.93 4.84
C GLU A 157 -9.37 20.83 6.00
N ASN A 158 -8.16 21.38 5.89
CA ASN A 158 -7.48 22.15 6.95
C ASN A 158 -7.11 21.36 8.22
N GLU A 159 -7.26 20.03 8.21
CA GLU A 159 -6.74 19.18 9.28
C GLU A 159 -5.22 19.04 9.14
N VAL A 160 -4.53 19.12 10.26
CA VAL A 160 -3.14 18.65 10.37
C VAL A 160 -3.19 17.34 11.14
N PHE A 161 -2.75 16.28 10.50
CA PHE A 161 -2.80 14.92 11.03
C PHE A 161 -1.39 14.36 11.14
N PHE A 162 -1.06 13.86 12.32
CA PHE A 162 0.16 13.11 12.60
C PHE A 162 -0.26 11.80 13.26
N HIS A 163 0.17 10.68 12.71
CA HIS A 163 -0.30 9.36 13.15
C HIS A 163 0.77 8.30 12.96
N CYS A 164 0.86 7.41 13.95
CA CYS A 164 1.69 6.21 13.93
C CYS A 164 1.15 5.28 15.03
N ASN A 165 0.09 4.51 14.74
CA ASN A 165 -0.78 3.93 15.77
C ASN A 165 -0.87 2.40 15.81
N LEU A 166 -0.08 1.66 15.02
CA LEU A 166 -0.16 0.19 14.96
C LEU A 166 1.15 -0.58 15.21
#